data_AF-A0A925R8K5-F1
#
_entry.id   AF-A0A925R8K5-F1
#
_cell.length_a   1.000
_cell.length_b   1.000
_cell.length_c   1.000
_cell.angle_alpha   90.00
_cell.angle_beta   90.00
_cell.angle_gamma   90.00
#
_symmetry.space_group_name_H-M   'P 1'
#
loop_
_entity.id
_entity.type
_entity.pdbx_description
1 polymer ?
#
loop_
_entity_poly.entity_id
_entity_poly.type
_entity_poly.pdbx_seq_one_letter_code
_entity_poly.pdbx_strand_id
1 'polypeptide(L)'
;MQLPDIFNQNSPVIVQKQIQELLLFNDDSKRYGLTITPQNALEIIQERNLTLRNVGRIELSMDVTKKMIETFCPSAYILQENYVSTLIELQEIFYDLKNETEDSIPDDDLIKVMYTYFEKDCEGNLDYLKSSYLDQLAQALIRKNQTDDFMQGDE
;
A
#
# COMPACT_ATOMS: atom_id res chain seq x y z
N MET A 1 -22.97 -16.75 5.67
CA MET A 1 -23.79 -15.51 5.71
C MET A 1 -23.34 -14.64 4.55
N GLN A 2 -24.24 -14.29 3.62
CA GLN A 2 -23.94 -13.24 2.64
C GLN A 2 -23.95 -11.91 3.38
N LEU A 3 -22.87 -11.13 3.31
CA LEU A 3 -22.86 -9.76 3.79
C LEU A 3 -23.95 -8.97 3.03
N PRO A 4 -24.75 -8.12 3.70
CA PRO A 4 -25.78 -7.35 3.03
C PRO A 4 -25.17 -6.40 1.97
N ASP A 5 -25.87 -6.23 0.85
CA ASP A 5 -25.42 -5.50 -0.36
C ASP A 5 -24.92 -4.05 -0.12
N ILE A 6 -25.27 -3.47 1.02
CA ILE A 6 -24.77 -2.16 1.48
C ILE A 6 -23.26 -2.13 1.76
N PHE A 7 -22.63 -3.28 2.02
CA PHE A 7 -21.17 -3.40 2.18
C PHE A 7 -20.49 -3.90 0.90
N ASN A 8 -21.20 -3.89 -0.24
CA ASN A 8 -20.63 -4.31 -1.51
C ASN A 8 -19.64 -3.25 -2.01
N GLN A 9 -18.35 -3.49 -1.78
CA GLN A 9 -17.22 -2.72 -2.36
C GLN A 9 -17.34 -2.49 -3.87
N ASN A 10 -18.13 -3.33 -4.57
CA ASN A 10 -18.34 -3.25 -6.02
C ASN A 10 -19.61 -2.49 -6.42
N SER A 11 -20.28 -1.78 -5.49
CA SER A 11 -21.41 -0.92 -5.83
C SER A 11 -20.96 0.14 -6.86
N PRO A 12 -21.67 0.30 -8.00
CA PRO A 12 -21.27 1.25 -9.04
C PRO A 12 -21.09 2.69 -8.54
N VAL A 13 -21.89 3.11 -7.57
CA VAL A 13 -21.80 4.46 -6.96
C VAL A 13 -20.52 4.62 -6.13
N ILE A 14 -20.13 3.59 -5.38
CA ILE A 14 -18.90 3.59 -4.58
C ILE A 14 -17.68 3.61 -5.50
N VAL A 15 -17.65 2.71 -6.49
CA VAL A 15 -16.54 2.61 -7.46
C VAL A 15 -16.40 3.91 -8.24
N GLN A 16 -17.50 4.51 -8.69
CA GLN A 16 -17.45 5.79 -9.41
C GLN A 16 -16.84 6.90 -8.54
N LYS A 17 -17.20 6.97 -7.26
CA LYS A 17 -16.60 7.94 -6.32
C LYS A 17 -15.10 7.69 -6.14
N GLN A 18 -14.69 6.44 -5.93
CA GLN A 18 -13.28 6.06 -5.76
C GLN A 18 -12.46 6.39 -7.03
N ILE A 19 -13.00 6.17 -8.22
CA ILE A 19 -12.36 6.58 -9.48
C ILE A 19 -12.10 8.09 -9.47
N GLN A 20 -13.12 8.91 -9.13
CA GLN A 20 -12.93 10.36 -9.08
C GLN A 20 -11.85 10.74 -8.06
N GLU A 21 -11.83 10.10 -6.87
CA GLU A 21 -10.81 10.34 -5.86
C GLU A 21 -9.40 10.04 -6.37
N LEU A 22 -9.18 8.93 -7.10
CA LEU A 22 -7.87 8.58 -7.66
C LEU A 22 -7.44 9.55 -8.76
N LEU A 23 -8.37 10.01 -9.60
CA LEU A 23 -8.06 10.93 -10.69
C LEU A 23 -7.56 12.31 -10.20
N LEU A 24 -7.92 12.73 -8.98
CA LEU A 24 -7.44 13.97 -8.39
C LEU A 24 -5.91 13.97 -8.18
N PHE A 25 -5.29 12.81 -7.97
CA PHE A 25 -3.83 12.72 -7.79
C PHE A 25 -3.04 13.03 -9.05
N ASN A 26 -3.68 13.03 -10.22
CA ASN A 26 -3.03 13.43 -11.47
C ASN A 26 -2.57 14.90 -11.47
N ASP A 27 -3.13 15.74 -10.61
CA ASP A 27 -2.68 17.13 -10.50
C ASP A 27 -1.23 17.19 -9.96
N ASP A 28 -0.88 16.28 -9.04
CA ASP A 28 0.46 16.19 -8.47
C ASP A 28 1.36 15.17 -9.19
N SER A 29 0.86 13.97 -9.50
CA SER A 29 1.68 12.86 -10.03
C SER A 29 2.27 13.15 -11.41
N LYS A 30 1.66 14.05 -12.19
CA LYS A 30 2.20 14.52 -13.48
C LYS A 30 3.59 15.14 -13.37
N ARG A 31 3.95 15.74 -12.24
CA ARG A 31 5.30 16.30 -12.04
C ARG A 31 6.39 15.23 -12.03
N TYR A 32 6.01 13.98 -11.79
CA TYR A 32 6.87 12.79 -11.86
C TYR A 32 6.71 12.05 -13.19
N GLY A 33 5.94 12.59 -14.14
CA GLY A 33 5.64 11.92 -15.41
C GLY A 33 4.60 10.81 -15.29
N LEU A 34 3.83 10.76 -14.20
CA LEU A 34 2.86 9.72 -13.91
C LEU A 34 1.43 10.25 -14.06
N THR A 35 0.53 9.42 -14.56
CA THR A 35 -0.91 9.73 -14.72
C THR A 35 -1.72 8.43 -14.67
N ILE A 36 -2.86 8.50 -13.99
CA ILE A 36 -3.88 7.45 -13.88
C ILE A 36 -5.04 7.82 -14.80
N THR A 37 -5.37 6.95 -15.75
CA THR A 37 -6.60 7.10 -16.54
C THR A 37 -7.82 6.54 -15.78
N PRO A 38 -9.07 6.88 -16.16
CA PRO A 38 -10.24 6.28 -15.53
C PRO A 38 -10.24 4.74 -15.59
N GLN A 39 -9.68 4.17 -16.66
CA GLN A 39 -9.54 2.72 -16.81
C GLN A 39 -8.51 2.15 -15.81
N ASN A 40 -7.37 2.82 -15.64
CA ASN A 40 -6.38 2.40 -14.65
C ASN A 40 -6.91 2.56 -13.22
N ALA A 41 -7.68 3.61 -12.93
CA ALA A 41 -8.29 3.79 -11.62
C ALA A 41 -9.25 2.62 -11.31
N LEU A 42 -10.06 2.20 -12.29
CA LEU A 42 -10.94 1.05 -12.15
C LEU A 42 -10.15 -0.24 -11.90
N GLU A 43 -9.08 -0.46 -12.66
CA GLU A 43 -8.17 -1.61 -12.48
C GLU A 43 -7.57 -1.66 -11.08
N ILE A 44 -7.00 -0.55 -10.60
CA ILE A 44 -6.46 -0.41 -9.24
C ILE A 44 -7.51 -0.78 -8.18
N ILE A 45 -8.74 -0.28 -8.32
CA ILE A 45 -9.84 -0.55 -7.38
C ILE A 45 -10.25 -2.03 -7.40
N GLN A 46 -10.34 -2.62 -8.60
CA GLN A 46 -10.75 -4.02 -8.78
C GLN A 46 -9.73 -4.97 -8.17
N GLU A 47 -8.45 -4.79 -8.47
CA GLU A 47 -7.38 -5.63 -7.93
C GLU A 47 -7.24 -5.43 -6.42
N ARG A 48 -7.27 -4.20 -5.92
CA ARG A 48 -7.29 -3.92 -4.47
C ARG A 48 -8.44 -4.65 -3.77
N ASN A 49 -9.66 -4.59 -4.32
CA ASN A 49 -10.81 -5.25 -3.71
C ASN A 49 -10.67 -6.78 -3.74
N LEU A 50 -10.01 -7.34 -4.77
CA LEU A 50 -9.67 -8.75 -4.84
C LEU A 50 -8.65 -9.12 -3.75
N THR A 51 -7.56 -8.36 -3.62
CA THR A 51 -6.55 -8.52 -2.55
C THR A 51 -7.23 -8.53 -1.19
N LEU A 52 -7.99 -7.49 -0.85
CA LEU A 52 -8.70 -7.37 0.43
C LEU A 52 -9.56 -8.59 0.73
N ARG A 53 -10.33 -9.07 -0.27
CA ARG A 53 -11.15 -10.28 -0.12
C ARG A 53 -10.30 -11.52 0.13
N ASN A 54 -9.21 -11.70 -0.61
CA ASN A 54 -8.32 -12.85 -0.49
C ASN A 54 -7.65 -12.90 0.89
N VAL A 55 -7.31 -11.74 1.44
CA VAL A 55 -6.68 -11.61 2.76
C VAL A 55 -7.70 -11.47 3.90
N GLY A 56 -9.01 -11.56 3.62
CA GLY A 56 -10.08 -11.53 4.63
C GLY A 56 -10.36 -10.15 5.24
N ARG A 57 -9.98 -9.05 4.57
CA ARG A 57 -10.15 -7.66 5.02
C ARG A 57 -11.32 -6.97 4.32
N ILE A 58 -11.94 -6.02 5.01
CA ILE A 58 -12.99 -5.15 4.46
C ILE A 58 -12.57 -3.69 4.67
N GLU A 59 -12.33 -2.96 3.57
CA GLU A 59 -11.94 -1.55 3.58
C GLU A 59 -12.63 -0.80 2.43
N LEU A 60 -13.38 0.26 2.75
CA LEU A 60 -14.13 1.06 1.77
C LEU A 60 -13.44 2.38 1.40
N SER A 61 -12.63 2.95 2.30
CA SER A 61 -11.87 4.15 1.98
C SER A 61 -10.71 3.81 1.05
N MET A 62 -10.21 4.82 0.34
CA MET A 62 -9.03 4.68 -0.52
C MET A 62 -7.75 5.17 0.18
N ASP A 63 -7.76 5.32 1.51
CA ASP A 63 -6.73 6.08 2.22
C ASP A 63 -5.35 5.44 2.11
N VAL A 64 -5.26 4.11 2.15
CA VAL A 64 -4.00 3.38 1.90
C VAL A 64 -3.50 3.62 0.48
N THR A 65 -4.37 3.49 -0.52
CA THR A 65 -4.02 3.74 -1.93
C THR A 65 -3.54 5.18 -2.15
N LYS A 66 -4.20 6.16 -1.51
CA LYS A 66 -3.79 7.57 -1.55
C LYS A 66 -2.39 7.77 -1.00
N LYS A 67 -2.15 7.25 0.21
CA LYS A 67 -0.83 7.32 0.87
C LYS A 67 0.26 6.64 0.05
N MET A 68 -0.05 5.52 -0.60
CA MET A 68 0.87 4.86 -1.53
C MET A 68 1.20 5.73 -2.73
N ILE A 69 0.20 6.32 -3.39
CA ILE A 69 0.43 7.23 -4.52
C ILE A 69 1.33 8.38 -4.10
N GLU A 70 1.02 9.05 -2.99
CA GLU A 70 1.81 10.17 -2.47
C GLU A 70 3.26 9.78 -2.14
N THR A 71 3.46 8.57 -1.60
CA THR A 71 4.79 8.10 -1.17
C THR A 71 5.64 7.59 -2.32
N PHE A 72 5.04 6.86 -3.28
CA PHE A 72 5.77 6.14 -4.32
C PHE A 72 5.89 6.91 -5.64
N CYS A 73 5.02 7.89 -5.93
CA CYS A 73 5.17 8.73 -7.13
C CYS A 73 6.58 9.34 -7.33
N PRO A 74 7.31 9.77 -6.28
CA PRO A 74 8.67 10.30 -6.44
C PRO A 74 9.76 9.25 -6.69
N SER A 75 9.41 7.96 -6.73
CA SER A 75 10.35 6.86 -6.93
C SER A 75 11.18 7.00 -8.20
N ALA A 76 12.47 6.64 -8.14
CA ALA A 76 13.32 6.56 -9.31
C ALA A 76 13.03 5.33 -10.20
N TYR A 77 12.28 4.35 -9.69
CA TYR A 77 12.02 3.05 -10.33
C TYR A 77 10.60 2.94 -10.90
N ILE A 78 9.75 3.93 -10.64
CA ILE A 78 8.38 3.98 -11.15
C ILE A 78 8.31 4.92 -12.34
N LEU A 79 7.93 4.35 -13.47
CA LEU A 79 7.72 5.04 -14.74
C LEU A 79 6.26 4.86 -15.17
N GLN A 80 5.79 5.70 -16.08
CA GLN A 80 4.40 5.62 -16.55
C GLN A 80 3.99 4.22 -17.05
N GLU A 81 4.94 3.48 -17.63
CA GLU A 81 4.74 2.13 -18.18
C GLU A 81 4.46 1.06 -17.12
N ASN A 82 5.03 1.18 -15.92
CA ASN A 82 4.87 0.20 -14.84
C ASN A 82 4.05 0.75 -13.66
N TYR A 83 3.66 2.02 -13.68
CA TYR A 83 3.05 2.69 -12.53
C TYR A 83 1.83 1.97 -11.96
N VAL A 84 0.90 1.56 -12.83
CA VAL A 84 -0.36 0.93 -12.41
C VAL A 84 -0.11 -0.45 -11.84
N SER A 85 0.69 -1.28 -12.52
CA SER A 85 1.03 -2.62 -12.04
C SER A 85 1.81 -2.55 -10.73
N THR A 86 2.78 -1.64 -10.61
CA THR A 86 3.55 -1.43 -9.38
C THR A 86 2.65 -1.00 -8.22
N LEU A 87 1.69 -0.08 -8.42
CA LEU A 87 0.75 0.29 -7.36
C LEU A 87 -0.14 -0.87 -6.91
N ILE A 88 -0.55 -1.74 -7.82
CA ILE A 88 -1.37 -2.92 -7.51
C ILE A 88 -0.55 -3.89 -6.65
N GLU A 89 0.64 -4.24 -7.10
CA GLU A 89 1.53 -5.16 -6.38
C GLU A 89 1.97 -4.60 -5.02
N LEU A 90 2.24 -3.29 -4.91
CA LEU A 90 2.52 -2.65 -3.62
C LEU A 90 1.35 -2.80 -2.64
N GLN A 91 0.09 -2.65 -3.10
CA GLN A 91 -1.09 -2.86 -2.26
C GLN A 91 -1.22 -4.31 -1.81
N GLU A 92 -0.93 -5.28 -2.69
CA GLU A 92 -0.88 -6.70 -2.32
C GLU A 92 0.13 -6.94 -1.20
N ILE A 93 1.37 -6.49 -1.40
CA ILE A 93 2.43 -6.61 -0.41
C ILE A 93 2.00 -5.95 0.90
N PHE A 94 1.48 -4.73 0.88
CA PHE A 94 1.03 -4.02 2.09
C PHE A 94 -0.02 -4.82 2.87
N TYR A 95 -1.05 -5.35 2.22
CA TYR A 95 -2.12 -6.05 2.92
C TYR A 95 -1.70 -7.45 3.41
N ASP A 96 -0.81 -8.13 2.69
CA ASP A 96 -0.15 -9.35 3.18
C ASP A 96 0.58 -9.05 4.50
N LEU A 97 1.34 -7.95 4.53
CA LEU A 97 2.12 -7.54 5.70
C LEU A 97 1.27 -7.07 6.87
N LYS A 98 0.16 -6.37 6.61
CA LYS A 98 -0.82 -6.02 7.66
C LYS A 98 -1.35 -7.27 8.34
N ASN A 99 -1.59 -8.34 7.59
CA ASN A 99 -2.01 -9.63 8.15
C ASN A 99 -0.90 -10.32 8.95
N GLU A 100 0.30 -10.44 8.37
CA GLU A 100 1.44 -11.11 9.03
C GLU A 100 1.88 -10.40 10.31
N THR A 101 1.72 -9.08 10.36
CA THR A 101 2.04 -8.27 11.55
C THR A 101 0.85 -8.12 12.50
N GLU A 102 -0.30 -8.74 12.23
CA GLU A 102 -1.54 -8.60 12.98
C GLU A 102 -1.90 -7.14 13.28
N ASP A 103 -1.76 -6.28 12.26
CA ASP A 103 -2.00 -4.83 12.35
C ASP A 103 -1.15 -4.06 13.38
N SER A 104 -0.09 -4.68 13.94
CA SER A 104 0.76 -4.06 14.97
C SER A 104 1.55 -2.84 14.48
N ILE A 105 1.74 -2.70 13.17
CA ILE A 105 2.41 -1.57 12.54
C ILE A 105 1.38 -0.58 11.98
N PRO A 106 1.47 0.73 12.31
CA PRO A 106 0.65 1.76 11.69
C PRO A 106 0.87 1.87 10.17
N ASP A 107 -0.19 2.15 9.42
CA ASP A 107 -0.15 2.16 7.96
C ASP A 107 0.91 3.10 7.38
N ASP A 108 1.06 4.29 7.97
CA ASP A 108 2.06 5.28 7.53
C ASP A 108 3.49 4.79 7.73
N ASP A 109 3.74 4.06 8.82
CA ASP A 109 5.06 3.53 9.12
C ASP A 109 5.36 2.33 8.22
N LEU A 110 4.37 1.46 7.98
CA LEU A 110 4.50 0.32 7.08
C LEU A 110 4.83 0.79 5.65
N ILE A 111 4.09 1.78 5.14
CA ILE A 111 4.30 2.38 3.81
C ILE A 111 5.68 3.02 3.68
N LYS A 112 6.14 3.77 4.70
CA LYS A 112 7.48 4.38 4.70
C LYS A 112 8.60 3.34 4.67
N VAL A 113 8.44 2.25 5.43
CA VAL A 113 9.40 1.15 5.42
C VAL A 113 9.41 0.48 4.05
N MET A 114 8.24 0.16 3.49
CA MET A 114 8.15 -0.41 2.14
C MET A 114 8.85 0.46 1.10
N TYR A 115 8.59 1.77 1.11
CA TYR A 115 9.23 2.71 0.19
C TYR A 115 10.75 2.73 0.36
N THR A 116 11.24 2.75 1.61
CA THR A 116 12.69 2.78 1.88
C THR A 116 13.38 1.54 1.31
N TYR A 117 12.81 0.37 1.53
CA TYR A 117 13.32 -0.89 0.98
C TYR A 117 13.23 -0.93 -0.54
N PHE A 118 12.08 -0.56 -1.09
CA PHE A 118 11.85 -0.49 -2.52
C PHE A 118 12.88 0.38 -3.24
N GLU A 119 13.17 1.56 -2.70
CA GLU A 119 14.14 2.50 -3.28
C GLU A 119 15.60 2.09 -3.10
N LYS A 120 15.98 1.52 -1.95
CA LYS A 120 17.39 1.34 -1.60
C LYS A 120 17.88 -0.08 -1.78
N ASP A 121 17.20 -1.03 -1.15
CA ASP A 121 17.68 -2.40 -1.01
C ASP A 121 17.16 -3.30 -2.13
N CYS A 122 15.95 -3.00 -2.64
CA CYS A 122 15.30 -3.76 -3.70
C CYS A 122 15.50 -3.17 -5.09
N GLU A 123 15.95 -1.91 -5.19
CA GLU A 123 16.16 -1.19 -6.46
C GLU A 123 14.95 -1.31 -7.42
N GLY A 124 13.74 -1.11 -6.89
CA GLY A 124 12.49 -1.21 -7.65
C GLY A 124 11.93 -2.63 -7.83
N ASN A 125 12.60 -3.66 -7.32
CA ASN A 125 12.15 -5.05 -7.45
C ASN A 125 11.13 -5.44 -6.37
N LEU A 126 9.88 -5.65 -6.80
CA LEU A 126 8.77 -5.99 -5.90
C LEU A 126 8.82 -7.44 -5.40
N ASP A 127 9.36 -8.37 -6.17
CA ASP A 127 9.57 -9.75 -5.70
C ASP A 127 10.57 -9.77 -4.52
N TYR A 128 11.60 -8.94 -4.59
CA TYR A 128 12.56 -8.78 -3.50
C TYR A 128 11.92 -8.11 -2.30
N LEU A 129 11.10 -7.07 -2.52
CA LEU A 129 10.34 -6.47 -1.44
C LEU A 129 9.44 -7.52 -0.77
N LYS A 130 8.68 -8.30 -1.54
CA LYS A 130 7.78 -9.34 -1.01
C LYS A 130 8.51 -10.42 -0.22
N SER A 131 9.66 -10.90 -0.73
CA SER A 131 10.40 -12.01 -0.12
C SER A 131 11.32 -11.62 1.05
N SER A 132 11.87 -10.40 1.03
CA SER A 132 12.87 -9.95 2.03
C SER A 132 12.26 -9.21 3.22
N TYR A 133 11.04 -8.69 3.07
CA TYR A 133 10.46 -7.74 4.02
C TYR A 133 10.07 -8.37 5.35
N LEU A 134 9.51 -9.60 5.38
CA LEU A 134 9.11 -10.24 6.64
C LEU A 134 10.29 -10.54 7.56
N ASP A 135 11.37 -11.12 7.02
CA ASP A 135 12.56 -11.47 7.80
C ASP A 135 13.27 -10.25 8.37
N GLN A 136 13.27 -9.14 7.62
CA GLN A 136 13.96 -7.92 8.03
C GLN A 136 13.13 -7.03 8.94
N LEU A 137 11.80 -6.95 8.77
CA LEU A 137 10.94 -6.19 9.67
C LEU A 137 10.71 -6.87 11.00
N ALA A 138 10.60 -8.20 11.05
CA ALA A 138 10.61 -8.92 12.31
C ALA A 138 11.88 -8.56 13.10
N GLN A 139 13.05 -8.53 12.45
CA GLN A 139 14.30 -8.11 13.09
C GLN A 139 14.32 -6.63 13.47
N ALA A 140 13.81 -5.73 12.63
CA ALA A 140 13.81 -4.29 12.89
C ALA A 140 12.87 -3.91 14.05
N LEU A 141 11.69 -4.53 14.12
CA LEU A 141 10.73 -4.35 15.22
C LEU A 141 11.26 -4.95 16.52
N ILE A 142 11.87 -6.15 16.48
CA ILE A 142 12.54 -6.75 17.64
C ILE A 142 13.64 -5.81 18.16
N ARG A 143 14.47 -5.25 17.28
CA ARG A 143 15.53 -4.30 17.67
C ARG A 143 14.95 -3.01 18.26
N LYS A 144 13.87 -2.46 17.68
CA LYS A 144 13.22 -1.24 18.18
C LYS A 144 12.64 -1.45 19.57
N ASN A 145 11.95 -2.57 19.80
CA ASN A 145 11.43 -2.93 21.14
C ASN A 145 12.55 -3.16 22.16
N GLN A 146 13.71 -3.68 21.74
CA GLN A 146 14.87 -3.80 22.62
C GLN A 146 15.50 -2.45 22.95
N THR A 147 15.46 -1.44 22.07
CA THR A 147 16.11 -0.15 22.33
C THR A 147 15.30 0.73 23.27
N ASP A 148 13.97 0.58 23.28
CA ASP A 148 13.09 1.31 24.20
C ASP A 148 13.18 0.78 25.65
N ASP A 149 13.48 -0.51 25.86
CA ASP A 149 13.72 -1.09 27.19
C ASP A 149 15.04 -0.61 27.85
N PHE A 150 16.03 -0.17 27.06
CA PHE A 150 17.29 0.38 27.60
C PHE A 150 17.18 1.85 28.03
N MET A 151 16.09 2.55 27.70
CA MET A 151 15.89 3.97 28.02
C MET A 151 14.87 4.20 29.16
N GLN A 152 14.35 3.13 29.77
CA GLN A 152 13.45 3.16 30.93
C GLN A 152 14.07 2.64 32.24
N GLY A 153 15.37 2.40 32.27
CA GLY A 153 16.11 2.07 33.48
C GLY A 153 16.98 3.24 33.92
N ASP A 154 16.39 4.24 34.58
CA ASP A 154 17.04 5.13 35.55
C ASP A 154 15.98 6.03 36.23
N GLU A 155 15.32 5.49 37.26
CA GLU A 155 14.83 6.25 38.43
C GLU A 155 15.32 5.59 39.72
#